data_AF-A0A8T2C898-F1
#
_entry.id   AF-A0A8T2C898-F1
#
_cell.length_a   1.000
_cell.length_b   1.000
_cell.length_c   1.000
_cell.angle_alpha   90.00
_cell.angle_beta   90.00
_cell.angle_gamma   90.00
#
_symmetry.space_group_name_H-M   'P 1'
#
loop_
_entity.id
_entity.type
_entity.pdbx_description
1 polymer ?
#
loop_
_entity_poly.entity_id
_entity_poly.type
_entity_poly.pdbx_seq_one_letter_code
_entity_poly.pdbx_strand_id
1 'polypeptide(L)'
;MVDQVFSNYIDGLHVDEFKSITKQVCKLPSFLSPALFRKIDPNCTDIVTRDAFIKYWIDGNMLTMDTASQIYNILRQQGCSYLRQADFKPVLDELLATHPGLEFLRTISEFQERYAETVIYRIFYYINRSGTGCLTLRELRRGNLIAAMQQLDEEDDINKIIRYFSYEHFYVIYCKFWELDGDHDCFIDKDNLIKYGNNALTYRIVDRIFSQIPRKFTSKVEGKMSYEDFVYFILAEEDKSSEPSLEYWFKCVDLDGNGVITSNEMQFFFEEQLHRMECITQEAVLFSDILCQIIDMIGPEKENCITLQDLKGSKLSANVFNILFNLNKFMAFETRDPFLIRQEREDPNLTEWDRFAQREYARLSMEEDVDEVSNGSADVWDEPLEPPF
;
A
#
# COMPACT_ATOMS: atom_id res chain seq x y z
N MET A 1 -5.60 -21.14 -33.06
CA MET A 1 -4.87 -21.05 -31.78
C MET A 1 -5.57 -21.84 -30.68
N VAL A 2 -6.81 -21.52 -30.28
CA VAL A 2 -7.57 -22.33 -29.29
C VAL A 2 -7.62 -23.81 -29.70
N ASP A 3 -8.00 -24.11 -30.94
CA ASP A 3 -8.06 -25.49 -31.45
C ASP A 3 -6.70 -26.22 -31.45
N GLN A 4 -5.60 -25.48 -31.61
CA GLN A 4 -4.25 -26.06 -31.62
C GLN A 4 -3.74 -26.35 -30.22
N VAL A 5 -4.18 -25.59 -29.21
CA VAL A 5 -3.79 -25.85 -27.82
C VAL A 5 -4.61 -27.02 -27.29
N PHE A 6 -5.92 -27.04 -27.50
CA PHE A 6 -6.79 -28.14 -27.06
C PHE A 6 -6.63 -29.43 -27.88
N SER A 7 -6.08 -29.40 -29.10
CA SER A 7 -5.86 -30.62 -29.90
C SER A 7 -4.86 -31.59 -29.26
N ASN A 8 -4.01 -31.10 -28.35
CA ASN A 8 -3.04 -31.92 -27.64
C ASN A 8 -3.63 -32.58 -26.37
N TYR A 9 -4.85 -32.21 -25.97
CA TYR A 9 -5.47 -32.60 -24.71
C TYR A 9 -6.91 -33.06 -24.93
N ILE A 10 -7.06 -34.37 -25.18
CA ILE A 10 -8.34 -35.00 -25.61
C ILE A 10 -9.43 -34.85 -24.55
N ASP A 11 -9.08 -34.90 -23.26
CA ASP A 11 -10.03 -34.86 -22.15
C ASP A 11 -10.26 -33.44 -21.57
N GLY A 12 -9.49 -32.44 -22.01
CA GLY A 12 -9.47 -31.08 -21.48
C GLY A 12 -8.14 -30.72 -20.81
N LEU A 13 -8.04 -29.49 -20.31
CA LEU A 13 -6.82 -28.96 -19.69
C LEU A 13 -6.92 -28.97 -18.17
N HIS A 14 -5.84 -29.39 -17.50
CA HIS A 14 -5.65 -29.14 -16.07
C HIS A 14 -5.15 -27.71 -15.82
N VAL A 15 -5.18 -27.27 -14.56
CA VAL A 15 -4.87 -25.88 -14.16
C VAL A 15 -3.48 -25.40 -14.64
N ASP A 16 -2.46 -26.26 -14.58
CA ASP A 16 -1.10 -25.92 -14.99
C ASP A 16 -0.98 -25.73 -16.50
N GLU A 17 -1.65 -26.58 -17.27
CA GLU A 17 -1.68 -26.48 -18.74
C GLU A 17 -2.50 -25.28 -19.19
N PHE A 18 -3.54 -24.93 -18.43
CA PHE A 18 -4.42 -23.80 -18.68
C PHE A 18 -3.71 -22.44 -18.51
N LYS A 19 -2.57 -22.37 -17.80
CA LYS A 19 -1.75 -21.15 -17.70
C LYS A 19 -1.34 -20.63 -19.08
N SER A 20 -1.01 -21.53 -20.00
CA SER A 20 -0.66 -21.17 -21.38
C SER A 20 -1.83 -20.53 -22.12
N ILE A 21 -3.06 -21.02 -21.91
CA ILE A 21 -4.28 -20.40 -22.47
C ILE A 21 -4.45 -18.99 -21.90
N THR A 22 -4.37 -18.83 -20.58
CA THR A 22 -4.52 -17.53 -19.91
C THR A 22 -3.53 -16.50 -20.46
N LYS A 23 -2.24 -16.86 -20.56
CA LYS A 23 -1.20 -15.95 -21.05
C LYS A 23 -1.26 -15.74 -22.57
N GLN A 24 -1.27 -16.82 -23.35
CA GLN A 24 -1.08 -16.73 -24.80
C GLN A 24 -2.37 -16.40 -25.56
N VAL A 25 -3.52 -16.92 -25.12
CA VAL A 25 -4.82 -16.72 -25.78
C VAL A 25 -5.55 -15.53 -25.19
N CYS A 26 -5.72 -15.51 -23.86
CA CYS A 26 -6.48 -14.45 -23.20
C CYS A 26 -5.68 -13.16 -23.05
N LYS A 27 -4.34 -13.21 -23.20
CA LYS A 27 -3.43 -12.07 -23.00
C LYS A 27 -3.56 -11.47 -21.59
N LEU A 28 -3.82 -12.34 -20.61
CA LEU A 28 -3.90 -11.99 -19.20
C LEU A 28 -2.67 -12.52 -18.45
N PRO A 29 -2.25 -11.87 -17.35
CA PRO A 29 -1.21 -12.39 -16.46
C PRO A 29 -1.43 -13.87 -16.11
N SER A 30 -0.38 -14.68 -16.16
CA SER A 30 -0.45 -16.14 -15.97
C SER A 30 -0.96 -16.53 -14.58
N PHE A 31 -0.65 -15.74 -13.55
CA PHE A 31 -1.11 -15.96 -12.18
C PHE A 31 -2.61 -15.65 -11.96
N LEU A 32 -3.34 -15.18 -12.99
CA LEU A 32 -4.82 -15.18 -12.99
C LEU A 32 -5.42 -16.52 -13.43
N SER A 33 -4.60 -17.47 -13.90
CA SER A 33 -5.05 -18.73 -14.47
C SER A 33 -5.98 -19.52 -13.53
N PRO A 34 -5.67 -19.71 -12.23
CA PRO A 34 -6.57 -20.44 -11.33
C PRO A 34 -7.92 -19.75 -11.14
N ALA A 35 -7.94 -18.41 -11.09
CA ALA A 35 -9.18 -17.65 -10.96
C ALA A 35 -10.06 -17.78 -12.21
N LEU A 36 -9.46 -17.69 -13.41
CA LEU A 36 -10.17 -17.91 -14.67
C LEU A 36 -10.64 -19.36 -14.82
N PHE A 37 -9.80 -20.32 -14.44
CA PHE A 37 -10.12 -21.75 -14.46
C PHE A 37 -11.38 -22.05 -13.65
N ARG A 38 -11.43 -21.58 -12.39
CA ARG A 38 -12.60 -21.75 -11.50
C ARG A 38 -13.87 -21.09 -12.03
N LYS A 39 -13.77 -20.03 -12.85
CA LYS A 39 -14.94 -19.44 -13.51
C LYS A 39 -15.53 -20.32 -14.60
N ILE A 40 -14.69 -21.13 -15.25
CA ILE A 40 -15.10 -22.01 -16.35
C ILE A 40 -15.53 -23.37 -15.80
N ASP A 41 -14.89 -23.83 -14.72
CA ASP A 41 -15.20 -25.07 -14.02
C ASP A 41 -15.83 -24.80 -12.63
N PRO A 42 -17.11 -24.37 -12.58
CA PRO A 42 -17.79 -24.08 -11.32
C PRO A 42 -18.08 -25.34 -10.47
N ASN A 43 -17.94 -26.53 -11.07
CA ASN A 43 -18.19 -27.80 -10.41
C ASN A 43 -16.91 -28.42 -9.81
N CYS A 44 -15.76 -27.76 -9.93
CA CYS A 44 -14.46 -28.24 -9.46
C CYS A 44 -14.15 -29.67 -9.94
N THR A 45 -14.30 -29.89 -11.25
CA THR A 45 -13.92 -31.14 -11.92
C THR A 45 -12.42 -31.25 -12.19
N ASP A 46 -11.66 -30.18 -11.92
CA ASP A 46 -10.22 -30.03 -12.17
C ASP A 46 -9.82 -30.14 -13.65
N ILE A 47 -10.81 -30.01 -14.55
CA ILE A 47 -10.62 -30.07 -16.00
C ILE A 47 -11.47 -28.98 -16.68
N VAL A 48 -10.84 -28.18 -17.53
CA VAL A 48 -11.54 -27.27 -18.45
C VAL A 48 -11.53 -27.83 -19.85
N THR A 49 -12.71 -28.16 -20.38
CA THR A 49 -12.87 -28.60 -21.77
C THR A 49 -12.89 -27.42 -22.74
N ARG A 50 -12.59 -27.69 -24.01
CA ARG A 50 -12.64 -26.69 -25.10
C ARG A 50 -13.99 -25.99 -25.16
N ASP A 51 -15.09 -26.76 -25.09
CA ASP A 51 -16.44 -26.23 -25.25
C ASP A 51 -16.84 -25.38 -24.04
N ALA A 52 -16.42 -25.76 -22.82
CA ALA A 52 -16.60 -24.93 -21.63
C ALA A 52 -15.84 -23.60 -21.76
N PHE A 53 -14.59 -23.63 -22.22
CA PHE A 53 -13.80 -22.43 -22.46
C PHE A 53 -14.44 -21.52 -23.52
N ILE A 54 -14.87 -22.06 -24.66
CA ILE A 54 -15.53 -21.28 -25.73
C ILE A 54 -16.82 -20.65 -25.22
N LYS A 55 -17.65 -21.42 -24.50
CA LYS A 55 -18.89 -20.92 -23.92
C LYS A 55 -18.67 -19.75 -22.97
N TYR A 56 -17.64 -19.82 -22.12
CA TYR A 56 -17.33 -18.73 -21.20
C TYR A 56 -16.65 -17.54 -21.89
N TRP A 57 -15.62 -17.80 -22.68
CA TRP A 57 -14.73 -16.78 -23.20
C TRP A 57 -15.26 -16.09 -24.46
N ILE A 58 -15.85 -16.86 -25.37
CA ILE A 58 -16.36 -16.37 -26.66
C ILE A 58 -17.85 -16.05 -26.53
N ASP A 59 -18.68 -17.04 -26.20
CA ASP A 59 -20.15 -16.84 -26.15
C ASP A 59 -20.54 -15.92 -24.97
N GLY A 60 -19.75 -15.92 -23.91
CA GLY A 60 -19.86 -14.98 -22.78
C GLY A 60 -19.31 -13.58 -23.06
N ASN A 61 -18.89 -13.28 -24.29
CA ASN A 61 -18.36 -12.00 -24.76
C ASN A 61 -17.07 -11.49 -24.07
N MET A 62 -16.40 -12.29 -23.25
CA MET A 62 -15.15 -11.90 -22.57
C MET A 62 -14.07 -11.46 -23.57
N LEU A 63 -13.97 -12.12 -24.73
CA LEU A 63 -13.03 -11.78 -25.79
C LEU A 63 -13.19 -10.34 -26.32
N THR A 64 -14.41 -9.79 -26.29
CA THR A 64 -14.71 -8.45 -26.82
C THR A 64 -14.52 -7.33 -25.80
N MET A 65 -14.33 -7.68 -24.53
CA MET A 65 -14.17 -6.73 -23.43
C MET A 65 -12.74 -6.20 -23.35
N ASP A 66 -12.59 -4.99 -22.80
CA ASP A 66 -11.27 -4.49 -22.40
C ASP A 66 -10.67 -5.32 -21.25
N THR A 67 -9.35 -5.33 -21.13
CA THR A 67 -8.62 -6.11 -20.11
C THR A 67 -9.10 -5.83 -18.69
N ALA A 68 -9.49 -4.59 -18.36
CA ALA A 68 -10.01 -4.28 -17.04
C ALA A 68 -11.35 -4.95 -16.77
N SER A 69 -12.27 -4.91 -17.73
CA SER A 69 -13.53 -5.64 -17.64
C SER A 69 -13.34 -7.15 -17.55
N GLN A 70 -12.37 -7.71 -18.29
CA GLN A 70 -12.04 -9.13 -18.23
C GLN A 70 -11.58 -9.52 -16.82
N ILE A 71 -10.53 -8.88 -16.31
CA ILE A 71 -9.97 -9.15 -14.97
C ILE A 71 -11.04 -8.94 -13.90
N TYR A 72 -11.80 -7.85 -13.99
CA TYR A 72 -12.89 -7.56 -13.08
C TYR A 72 -13.96 -8.66 -13.04
N ASN A 73 -14.36 -9.18 -14.21
CA ASN A 73 -15.34 -10.28 -14.31
C ASN A 73 -14.78 -11.62 -13.83
N ILE A 74 -13.48 -11.85 -14.00
CA ILE A 74 -12.79 -13.04 -13.51
C ILE A 74 -12.74 -13.04 -11.98
N LEU A 75 -12.44 -11.90 -11.36
CA LEU A 75 -12.26 -11.82 -9.91
C LEU A 75 -13.57 -11.70 -9.15
N ARG A 76 -14.56 -10.96 -9.66
CA ARG A 76 -15.77 -10.65 -8.88
C ARG A 76 -16.58 -11.90 -8.57
N GLN A 77 -17.17 -11.95 -7.37
CA GLN A 77 -18.15 -12.97 -7.03
C GLN A 77 -19.43 -12.84 -7.90
N GLN A 78 -20.12 -13.96 -8.08
CA GLN A 78 -21.36 -13.99 -8.85
C GLN A 78 -22.42 -13.08 -8.19
N GLY A 79 -23.07 -12.23 -8.99
CA GLY A 79 -24.07 -11.28 -8.50
C GLY A 79 -23.51 -9.99 -7.88
N CYS A 80 -22.19 -9.89 -7.66
CA CYS A 80 -21.57 -8.68 -7.15
C CYS A 80 -21.21 -7.69 -8.27
N SER A 81 -21.32 -6.40 -7.95
CA SER A 81 -20.97 -5.26 -8.81
C SER A 81 -19.74 -4.50 -8.31
N TYR A 82 -18.88 -5.18 -7.55
CA TYR A 82 -17.60 -4.68 -7.01
C TYR A 82 -16.67 -5.86 -6.70
N LEU A 83 -15.38 -5.58 -6.49
CA LEU A 83 -14.39 -6.50 -5.93
C LEU A 83 -14.15 -6.19 -4.44
N ARG A 84 -14.00 -7.24 -3.64
CA ARG A 84 -13.55 -7.17 -2.25
C ARG A 84 -12.11 -7.65 -2.12
N GLN A 85 -11.47 -7.34 -1.01
CA GLN A 85 -10.12 -7.80 -0.70
C GLN A 85 -9.96 -9.32 -0.87
N ALA A 86 -10.92 -10.10 -0.37
CA ALA A 86 -10.92 -11.56 -0.48
C ALA A 86 -10.91 -12.09 -1.93
N ASP A 87 -11.40 -11.31 -2.90
CA ASP A 87 -11.44 -11.71 -4.32
C ASP A 87 -10.04 -11.73 -4.95
N PHE A 88 -9.04 -11.09 -4.33
CA PHE A 88 -7.65 -11.10 -4.77
C PHE A 88 -6.84 -12.26 -4.19
N LYS A 89 -7.33 -12.96 -3.15
CA LYS A 89 -6.60 -14.07 -2.50
C LYS A 89 -6.16 -15.15 -3.50
N PRO A 90 -7.04 -15.69 -4.37
CA PRO A 90 -6.63 -16.71 -5.35
C PRO A 90 -5.51 -16.28 -6.30
N VAL A 91 -5.41 -14.98 -6.57
CA VAL A 91 -4.40 -14.41 -7.46
C VAL A 91 -3.05 -14.34 -6.76
N LEU A 92 -3.06 -13.96 -5.48
CA LEU A 92 -1.83 -13.87 -4.69
C LEU A 92 -1.33 -15.24 -4.24
N ASP A 93 -2.22 -16.18 -3.96
CA ASP A 93 -1.85 -17.57 -3.69
C ASP A 93 -1.06 -18.15 -4.87
N GLU A 94 -1.54 -17.93 -6.09
CA GLU A 94 -0.86 -18.37 -7.31
C GLU A 94 0.46 -17.63 -7.55
N LEU A 95 0.48 -16.32 -7.30
CA LEU A 95 1.69 -15.51 -7.43
C LEU A 95 2.79 -16.01 -6.48
N LEU A 96 2.46 -16.25 -5.21
CA LEU A 96 3.38 -16.79 -4.20
C LEU A 96 3.87 -18.19 -4.57
N ALA A 97 2.99 -19.02 -5.15
CA ALA A 97 3.34 -20.36 -5.57
C ALA A 97 4.28 -20.40 -6.80
N THR A 98 4.21 -19.40 -7.69
CA THR A 98 4.83 -19.50 -9.03
C THR A 98 5.90 -18.46 -9.34
N HIS A 99 5.83 -17.27 -8.76
CA HIS A 99 6.76 -16.19 -9.10
C HIS A 99 8.18 -16.51 -8.59
N PRO A 100 9.23 -16.43 -9.44
CA PRO A 100 10.59 -16.78 -9.05
C PRO A 100 11.14 -15.85 -7.96
N GLY A 101 10.90 -14.54 -8.07
CA GLY A 101 11.27 -13.56 -7.05
C GLY A 101 10.57 -13.69 -5.69
N LEU A 102 9.69 -14.68 -5.50
CA LEU A 102 9.04 -14.98 -4.21
C LEU A 102 9.32 -16.42 -3.75
N GLU A 103 10.18 -17.17 -4.43
CA GLU A 103 10.48 -18.57 -4.11
C GLU A 103 10.98 -18.75 -2.66
N PHE A 104 11.78 -17.82 -2.17
CA PHE A 104 12.31 -17.84 -0.80
C PHE A 104 11.23 -17.71 0.28
N LEU A 105 10.05 -17.16 -0.03
CA LEU A 105 8.93 -17.08 0.92
C LEU A 105 8.10 -18.36 1.00
N ARG A 106 8.30 -19.33 0.11
CA ARG A 106 7.44 -20.54 0.02
C ARG A 106 7.44 -21.41 1.27
N THR A 107 8.49 -21.34 2.06
CA THR A 107 8.65 -22.14 3.28
C THR A 107 8.08 -21.47 4.53
N ILE A 108 7.71 -20.19 4.47
CA ILE A 108 7.36 -19.37 5.64
C ILE A 108 5.90 -18.91 5.53
N SER A 109 4.96 -19.78 5.93
CA SER A 109 3.51 -19.57 5.75
C SER A 109 2.99 -18.26 6.32
N GLU A 110 3.49 -17.82 7.48
CA GLU A 110 3.05 -16.57 8.11
C GLU A 110 3.44 -15.35 7.28
N PHE A 111 4.68 -15.31 6.78
CA PHE A 111 5.16 -14.23 5.93
C PHE A 111 4.46 -14.22 4.57
N GLN A 112 4.08 -15.38 4.04
CA GLN A 112 3.26 -15.45 2.82
C GLN A 112 1.91 -14.77 3.01
N GLU A 113 1.22 -15.07 4.11
CA GLU A 113 -0.08 -14.47 4.41
C GLU A 113 0.06 -12.95 4.60
N ARG A 114 1.06 -12.50 5.38
CA ARG A 114 1.33 -11.07 5.61
C ARG A 114 1.72 -10.32 4.35
N TYR A 115 2.53 -10.92 3.48
CA TYR A 115 2.86 -10.35 2.18
C TYR A 115 1.59 -10.20 1.33
N ALA A 116 0.78 -11.26 1.21
CA ALA A 116 -0.43 -11.23 0.41
C ALA A 116 -1.44 -10.18 0.92
N GLU A 117 -1.65 -10.13 2.24
CA GLU A 117 -2.46 -9.09 2.89
C GLU A 117 -1.95 -7.69 2.56
N THR A 118 -0.64 -7.45 2.69
CA THR A 118 -0.02 -6.14 2.42
C THR A 118 -0.21 -5.69 0.98
N VAL A 119 -0.02 -6.60 0.01
CA VAL A 119 -0.27 -6.32 -1.40
C VAL A 119 -1.73 -5.91 -1.61
N ILE A 120 -2.69 -6.63 -1.02
CA ILE A 120 -4.11 -6.31 -1.10
C ILE A 120 -4.43 -4.95 -0.47
N TYR A 121 -3.89 -4.65 0.71
CA TYR A 121 -4.11 -3.38 1.39
C TYR A 121 -3.55 -2.21 0.55
N ARG A 122 -2.36 -2.36 -0.02
CA ARG A 122 -1.77 -1.38 -0.96
C ARG A 122 -2.65 -1.18 -2.19
N ILE A 123 -3.20 -2.25 -2.77
CA ILE A 123 -4.15 -2.14 -3.90
C ILE A 123 -5.35 -1.29 -3.51
N PHE A 124 -5.99 -1.57 -2.36
CA PHE A 124 -7.18 -0.84 -1.95
C PHE A 124 -6.88 0.60 -1.56
N TYR A 125 -5.73 0.86 -0.92
CA TYR A 125 -5.28 2.20 -0.57
C TYR A 125 -5.18 3.13 -1.80
N TYR A 126 -4.54 2.66 -2.88
CA TYR A 126 -4.34 3.47 -4.08
C TYR A 126 -5.51 3.42 -5.07
N ILE A 127 -6.24 2.31 -5.17
CA ILE A 127 -7.26 2.12 -6.23
C ILE A 127 -8.68 2.41 -5.73
N ASN A 128 -9.07 1.95 -4.52
CA ASN A 128 -10.43 2.14 -4.01
C ASN A 128 -10.61 3.52 -3.36
N ARG A 129 -10.51 4.56 -4.18
CA ARG A 129 -10.60 5.98 -3.76
C ARG A 129 -11.93 6.34 -3.10
N SER A 130 -13.00 5.56 -3.32
CA SER A 130 -14.26 5.80 -2.59
C SER A 130 -14.20 5.39 -1.12
N GLY A 131 -13.20 4.62 -0.69
CA GLY A 131 -13.02 4.18 0.70
C GLY A 131 -14.12 3.23 1.20
N THR A 132 -14.83 2.55 0.29
CA THR A 132 -15.99 1.70 0.61
C THR A 132 -15.62 0.24 0.89
N GLY A 133 -14.36 -0.15 0.65
CA GLY A 133 -13.94 -1.55 0.62
C GLY A 133 -14.53 -2.34 -0.55
N CYS A 134 -15.18 -1.65 -1.50
CA CYS A 134 -15.83 -2.21 -2.67
C CYS A 134 -15.24 -1.58 -3.93
N LEU A 135 -14.19 -2.20 -4.48
CA LEU A 135 -13.45 -1.69 -5.62
C LEU A 135 -14.27 -1.87 -6.90
N THR A 136 -14.63 -0.75 -7.53
CA THR A 136 -15.49 -0.75 -8.72
C THR A 136 -14.70 -0.90 -10.02
N LEU A 137 -15.34 -1.37 -11.10
CA LEU A 137 -14.72 -1.42 -12.43
C LEU A 137 -14.20 -0.05 -12.89
N ARG A 138 -14.87 1.05 -12.51
CA ARG A 138 -14.44 2.41 -12.83
C ARG A 138 -13.13 2.77 -12.15
N GLU A 139 -12.97 2.41 -10.88
CA GLU A 139 -11.73 2.61 -10.14
C GLU A 139 -10.61 1.75 -10.71
N LEU A 140 -10.87 0.46 -10.96
CA LEU A 140 -9.91 -0.44 -11.58
C LEU A 140 -9.37 0.09 -12.91
N ARG A 141 -10.26 0.61 -13.77
CA ARG A 141 -9.89 1.19 -15.08
C ARG A 141 -9.07 2.47 -14.97
N ARG A 142 -9.28 3.27 -13.93
CA ARG A 142 -8.57 4.54 -13.73
C ARG A 142 -7.21 4.34 -13.08
N GLY A 143 -7.07 3.28 -12.29
CA GLY A 143 -5.83 2.93 -11.63
C GLY A 143 -4.82 2.27 -12.56
N ASN A 144 -3.71 1.85 -11.98
CA ASN A 144 -2.55 1.30 -12.69
C ASN A 144 -2.24 -0.16 -12.30
N LEU A 145 -3.16 -0.83 -11.59
CA LEU A 145 -2.99 -2.21 -11.12
C LEU A 145 -2.78 -3.19 -12.28
N ILE A 146 -3.56 -3.08 -13.36
CA ILE A 146 -3.49 -4.00 -14.49
C ILE A 146 -2.13 -3.90 -15.18
N ALA A 147 -1.63 -2.67 -15.37
CA ALA A 147 -0.31 -2.45 -15.93
C ALA A 147 0.79 -3.06 -15.03
N ALA A 148 0.67 -2.90 -13.71
CA ALA A 148 1.60 -3.51 -12.76
C ALA A 148 1.54 -5.06 -12.80
N MET A 149 0.34 -5.65 -12.88
CA MET A 149 0.17 -7.10 -13.01
C MET A 149 0.76 -7.65 -14.33
N GLN A 150 0.65 -6.89 -15.42
CA GLN A 150 1.24 -7.28 -16.70
C GLN A 150 2.77 -7.22 -16.67
N GLN A 151 3.35 -6.21 -16.02
CA GLN A 151 4.80 -6.12 -15.84
C GLN A 151 5.31 -7.24 -14.93
N LEU A 152 4.58 -7.54 -13.86
CA LEU A 152 4.88 -8.62 -12.93
C LEU A 152 4.92 -10.00 -13.60
N ASP A 153 4.09 -10.24 -14.61
CA ASP A 153 4.06 -11.52 -15.31
C ASP A 153 5.29 -11.76 -16.23
N GLU A 154 6.13 -10.75 -16.43
CA GLU A 154 7.30 -10.79 -17.32
C GLU A 154 8.63 -10.46 -16.59
N GLU A 155 8.59 -10.02 -15.33
CA GLU A 155 9.77 -9.61 -14.57
C GLU A 155 10.04 -10.58 -13.43
N ASP A 156 11.20 -11.25 -13.46
CA ASP A 156 11.56 -12.27 -12.47
C ASP A 156 11.92 -11.66 -11.10
N ASP A 157 12.41 -10.41 -11.10
CA ASP A 157 12.75 -9.67 -9.88
C ASP A 157 11.54 -8.91 -9.33
N ILE A 158 10.96 -9.44 -8.25
CA ILE A 158 9.75 -8.88 -7.62
C ILE A 158 9.93 -7.42 -7.18
N ASN A 159 11.16 -7.00 -6.85
CA ASN A 159 11.41 -5.67 -6.31
C ASN A 159 11.51 -4.59 -7.38
N LYS A 160 11.71 -4.96 -8.65
CA LYS A 160 11.55 -4.01 -9.77
C LYS A 160 10.10 -3.61 -9.98
N ILE A 161 9.14 -4.42 -9.54
CA ILE A 161 7.71 -4.11 -9.57
C ILE A 161 7.29 -3.45 -8.25
N ILE A 162 7.76 -2.22 -8.07
CA ILE A 162 7.57 -1.39 -6.87
C ILE A 162 6.08 -1.19 -6.53
N ARG A 163 5.24 -1.05 -7.55
CA ARG A 163 3.80 -0.82 -7.41
C ARG A 163 3.12 -2.09 -6.93
N TYR A 164 2.57 -2.03 -5.71
CA TYR A 164 1.82 -3.10 -5.03
C TYR A 164 2.64 -4.31 -4.59
N PHE A 165 3.49 -4.85 -5.46
CA PHE A 165 4.03 -6.20 -5.33
C PHE A 165 5.46 -6.29 -4.75
N SER A 166 6.22 -5.19 -4.69
CA SER A 166 7.58 -5.21 -4.11
C SER A 166 7.62 -5.85 -2.72
N TYR A 167 8.54 -6.80 -2.57
CA TYR A 167 8.81 -7.46 -1.31
C TYR A 167 9.50 -6.52 -0.32
N GLU A 168 10.46 -5.71 -0.78
CA GLU A 168 11.13 -4.69 0.05
C GLU A 168 10.14 -3.76 0.73
N HIS A 169 9.11 -3.32 -0.01
CA HIS A 169 8.06 -2.47 0.54
C HIS A 169 7.24 -3.19 1.61
N PHE A 170 6.88 -4.45 1.36
CA PHE A 170 6.21 -5.26 2.38
C PHE A 170 7.09 -5.40 3.63
N TYR A 171 8.36 -5.72 3.45
CA TYR A 171 9.30 -5.95 4.54
C TYR A 171 9.40 -4.72 5.46
N VAL A 172 9.58 -3.53 4.87
CA VAL A 172 9.62 -2.27 5.63
C VAL A 172 8.32 -2.03 6.40
N ILE A 173 7.16 -2.23 5.78
CA ILE A 173 5.86 -2.06 6.47
C ILE A 173 5.75 -3.03 7.65
N TYR A 174 6.12 -4.30 7.43
CA TYR A 174 6.05 -5.34 8.45
C TYR A 174 7.01 -5.06 9.61
N CYS A 175 8.28 -4.75 9.34
CA CYS A 175 9.26 -4.41 10.37
C CYS A 175 8.83 -3.16 11.17
N LYS A 176 8.31 -2.12 10.51
CA LYS A 176 7.82 -0.92 11.21
C LYS A 176 6.59 -1.18 12.08
N PHE A 177 5.75 -2.13 11.71
CA PHE A 177 4.67 -2.59 12.57
C PHE A 177 5.23 -3.34 13.79
N TRP A 178 6.13 -4.29 13.54
CA TRP A 178 6.74 -5.14 14.56
C TRP A 178 7.56 -4.33 15.58
N GLU A 179 8.31 -3.31 15.15
CA GLU A 179 9.03 -2.37 16.03
C GLU A 179 8.10 -1.67 17.05
N LEU A 180 6.82 -1.49 16.73
CA LEU A 180 5.84 -0.82 17.59
C LEU A 180 5.04 -1.78 18.46
N ASP A 181 4.72 -2.97 17.94
CA ASP A 181 3.96 -4.05 18.59
C ASP A 181 4.87 -4.87 19.52
N GLY A 182 5.32 -4.24 20.61
CA GLY A 182 6.31 -4.83 21.52
C GLY A 182 5.77 -5.95 22.43
N ASP A 183 4.45 -6.15 22.51
CA ASP A 183 3.83 -7.29 23.19
C ASP A 183 3.35 -8.38 22.21
N HIS A 184 3.61 -8.18 20.90
CA HIS A 184 3.36 -9.13 19.83
C HIS A 184 1.91 -9.62 19.78
N ASP A 185 0.97 -8.76 20.15
CA ASP A 185 -0.46 -9.10 20.17
C ASP A 185 -1.15 -8.83 18.83
N CYS A 186 -0.37 -8.42 17.81
CA CYS A 186 -0.80 -8.05 16.47
C CYS A 186 -1.67 -6.78 16.43
N PHE A 187 -1.56 -5.91 17.44
CA PHE A 187 -2.22 -4.62 17.47
C PHE A 187 -1.29 -3.48 17.90
N ILE A 188 -1.63 -2.28 17.46
CA ILE A 188 -0.96 -1.05 17.87
C ILE A 188 -1.98 -0.20 18.63
N ASP A 189 -1.69 0.13 19.87
CA ASP A 189 -2.44 1.13 20.62
C ASP A 189 -1.85 2.54 20.44
N LYS A 190 -2.47 3.50 21.12
CA LYS A 190 -2.07 4.91 21.04
C LYS A 190 -0.65 5.14 21.55
N ASP A 191 -0.26 4.46 22.63
CA ASP A 191 1.06 4.59 23.27
C ASP A 191 2.15 3.92 22.43
N ASN A 192 1.80 2.87 21.68
CA ASN A 192 2.67 2.33 20.63
C ASN A 192 2.86 3.37 19.52
N LEU A 193 1.78 3.87 18.89
CA LEU A 193 1.88 4.73 17.71
C LEU A 193 2.59 6.07 17.98
N ILE A 194 2.46 6.63 19.19
CA ILE A 194 3.20 7.83 19.60
C ILE A 194 4.72 7.68 19.49
N LYS A 195 5.26 6.46 19.52
CA LYS A 195 6.69 6.20 19.40
C LYS A 195 7.16 6.16 17.94
N TYR A 196 6.24 6.05 16.98
CA TYR A 196 6.56 5.95 15.55
C TYR A 196 7.48 7.09 15.08
N GLY A 197 8.53 6.72 14.35
CA GLY A 197 9.51 7.65 13.80
C GLY A 197 10.25 8.46 14.88
N ASN A 198 10.58 7.85 16.03
CA ASN A 198 11.16 8.54 17.19
C ASN A 198 10.29 9.70 17.67
N ASN A 199 9.02 9.38 17.94
CA ASN A 199 8.00 10.34 18.34
C ASN A 199 7.81 11.46 17.32
N ALA A 200 7.84 11.17 16.02
CA ALA A 200 7.73 12.20 14.98
C ALA A 200 6.43 13.00 15.07
N LEU A 201 5.31 12.32 15.35
CA LEU A 201 3.96 12.88 15.34
C LEU A 201 3.56 13.51 16.69
N THR A 202 2.76 14.59 16.63
CA THR A 202 2.16 15.21 17.82
C THR A 202 1.06 14.33 18.45
N TYR A 203 0.81 14.50 19.74
CA TYR A 203 -0.30 13.83 20.44
C TYR A 203 -1.64 14.20 19.79
N ARG A 204 -1.89 15.50 19.52
CA ARG A 204 -3.14 15.95 18.87
C ARG A 204 -3.44 15.20 17.57
N ILE A 205 -2.45 14.92 16.72
CA ILE A 205 -2.72 14.20 15.47
C ILE A 205 -2.92 12.70 15.71
N VAL A 206 -2.18 12.08 16.62
CA VAL A 206 -2.37 10.67 16.99
C VAL A 206 -3.78 10.46 17.58
N ASP A 207 -4.28 11.39 18.38
CA ASP A 207 -5.65 11.37 18.91
C ASP A 207 -6.69 11.36 17.79
N ARG A 208 -6.48 12.11 16.72
CA ARG A 208 -7.38 12.12 15.55
C ARG A 208 -7.38 10.78 14.82
N ILE A 209 -6.22 10.14 14.71
CA ILE A 209 -6.08 8.80 14.12
C ILE A 209 -6.85 7.76 14.94
N PHE A 210 -6.65 7.72 16.28
CA PHE A 210 -7.34 6.77 17.16
C PHE A 210 -8.81 7.10 17.40
N SER A 211 -9.22 8.35 17.17
CA SER A 211 -10.63 8.74 17.04
C SER A 211 -11.25 8.24 15.72
N GLN A 212 -10.47 7.58 14.87
CA GLN A 212 -10.89 6.99 13.59
C GLN A 212 -11.57 8.02 12.67
N ILE A 213 -11.03 9.25 12.69
CA ILE A 213 -11.46 10.36 11.84
C ILE A 213 -11.10 10.12 10.37
N PRO A 214 -9.84 9.81 10.01
CA PRO A 214 -9.48 9.70 8.60
C PRO A 214 -10.14 8.48 7.94
N ARG A 215 -10.24 7.38 8.70
CA ARG A 215 -10.79 6.09 8.30
C ARG A 215 -11.24 5.33 9.54
N LYS A 216 -12.34 4.56 9.42
CA LYS A 216 -12.74 3.58 10.44
C LYS A 216 -11.79 2.40 10.47
N PHE A 217 -11.36 2.02 11.66
CA PHE A 217 -10.48 0.87 11.81
C PHE A 217 -11.22 -0.42 11.47
N THR A 218 -10.50 -1.34 10.84
CA THR A 218 -10.94 -2.72 10.60
C THR A 218 -10.75 -3.59 11.82
N SER A 219 -9.88 -3.17 12.75
CA SER A 219 -9.77 -3.74 14.08
C SER A 219 -11.14 -3.81 14.77
N LYS A 220 -11.41 -4.98 15.38
CA LYS A 220 -12.60 -5.22 16.20
C LYS A 220 -12.33 -4.97 17.68
N VAL A 221 -11.09 -4.59 18.04
CA VAL A 221 -10.66 -4.34 19.40
C VAL A 221 -10.66 -2.83 19.64
N GLU A 222 -11.40 -2.39 20.65
CA GLU A 222 -11.54 -0.96 20.96
C GLU A 222 -10.18 -0.34 21.31
N GLY A 223 -9.92 0.86 20.77
CA GLY A 223 -8.67 1.59 21.02
C GLY A 223 -7.43 0.99 20.36
N LYS A 224 -7.56 -0.09 19.58
CA LYS A 224 -6.45 -0.79 18.94
C LYS A 224 -6.54 -0.76 17.42
N MET A 225 -5.42 -0.48 16.78
CA MET A 225 -5.19 -0.49 15.33
C MET A 225 -4.71 -1.88 14.91
N SER A 226 -5.33 -2.47 13.89
CA SER A 226 -4.85 -3.74 13.30
C SER A 226 -3.72 -3.51 12.31
N TYR A 227 -3.06 -4.58 11.85
CA TYR A 227 -2.05 -4.50 10.79
C TYR A 227 -2.56 -3.80 9.51
N GLU A 228 -3.78 -4.09 9.05
CA GLU A 228 -4.38 -3.39 7.89
C GLU A 228 -4.46 -1.87 8.15
N ASP A 229 -4.94 -1.48 9.33
CA ASP A 229 -5.09 -0.09 9.69
C ASP A 229 -3.74 0.63 9.74
N PHE A 230 -2.70 -0.06 10.23
CA PHE A 230 -1.34 0.43 10.22
C PHE A 230 -0.77 0.58 8.81
N VAL A 231 -1.03 -0.36 7.90
CA VAL A 231 -0.61 -0.23 6.49
C VAL A 231 -1.19 1.05 5.87
N TYR A 232 -2.45 1.38 6.14
CA TYR A 232 -3.03 2.65 5.69
C TYR A 232 -2.37 3.87 6.33
N PHE A 233 -2.08 3.79 7.63
CA PHE A 233 -1.38 4.85 8.37
C PHE A 233 0.01 5.11 7.78
N ILE A 234 0.86 4.09 7.66
CA ILE A 234 2.26 4.27 7.24
C ILE A 234 2.35 4.76 5.80
N LEU A 235 1.50 4.26 4.89
CA LEU A 235 1.44 4.76 3.51
C LEU A 235 1.03 6.24 3.47
N ALA A 236 0.09 6.66 4.32
CA ALA A 236 -0.31 8.07 4.42
C ALA A 236 0.78 8.92 5.09
N GLU A 237 1.44 8.42 6.12
CA GLU A 237 2.45 9.18 6.87
C GLU A 237 3.71 9.40 6.05
N GLU A 238 4.14 8.37 5.30
CA GLU A 238 5.40 8.37 4.58
C GLU A 238 5.35 9.05 3.22
N ASP A 239 4.20 9.05 2.55
CA ASP A 239 3.96 9.85 1.33
C ASP A 239 2.74 10.75 1.51
N LYS A 240 2.97 11.93 2.11
CA LYS A 240 1.92 12.95 2.30
C LYS A 240 1.55 13.68 1.01
N SER A 241 2.31 13.49 -0.07
CA SER A 241 2.02 14.07 -1.38
C SER A 241 0.97 13.28 -2.16
N SER A 242 0.79 11.99 -1.85
CA SER A 242 -0.17 11.13 -2.51
C SER A 242 -1.63 11.56 -2.26
N GLU A 243 -2.50 11.43 -3.28
CA GLU A 243 -3.93 11.73 -3.14
C GLU A 243 -4.63 11.04 -1.95
N PRO A 244 -4.45 9.71 -1.69
CA PRO A 244 -4.99 9.07 -0.49
C PRO A 244 -4.54 9.73 0.80
N SER A 245 -3.27 10.12 0.87
CA SER A 245 -2.71 10.73 2.06
C SER A 245 -3.24 12.14 2.29
N LEU A 246 -3.34 12.95 1.23
CA LEU A 246 -3.95 14.28 1.30
C LEU A 246 -5.38 14.20 1.88
N GLU A 247 -6.18 13.25 1.42
CA GLU A 247 -7.53 13.01 1.95
C GLU A 247 -7.52 12.52 3.41
N TYR A 248 -6.57 11.65 3.76
CA TYR A 248 -6.40 11.13 5.12
C TYR A 248 -6.11 12.29 6.10
N TRP A 249 -5.09 13.09 5.82
CA TRP A 249 -4.66 14.17 6.70
C TRP A 249 -5.59 15.37 6.67
N PHE A 250 -6.22 15.67 5.54
CA PHE A 250 -7.23 16.72 5.45
C PHE A 250 -8.37 16.47 6.45
N LYS A 251 -8.93 15.25 6.48
CA LYS A 251 -9.98 14.89 7.46
C LYS A 251 -9.49 15.00 8.90
N CYS A 252 -8.22 14.67 9.16
CA CYS A 252 -7.66 14.81 10.50
C CYS A 252 -7.60 16.28 10.93
N VAL A 253 -7.19 17.19 10.04
CA VAL A 253 -7.02 18.61 10.34
C VAL A 253 -8.33 19.39 10.35
N ASP A 254 -9.28 19.03 9.49
CA ASP A 254 -10.65 19.56 9.48
C ASP A 254 -11.39 19.10 10.76
N LEU A 255 -11.37 19.95 11.79
CA LEU A 255 -11.83 19.60 13.13
C LEU A 255 -13.35 19.53 13.21
N ASP A 256 -14.03 20.40 12.48
CA ASP A 256 -15.50 20.48 12.47
C ASP A 256 -16.15 19.70 11.31
N GLY A 257 -15.36 19.22 10.35
CA GLY A 257 -15.81 18.40 9.22
C GLY A 257 -16.55 19.19 8.15
N ASN A 258 -16.34 20.51 8.08
CA ASN A 258 -17.06 21.39 7.16
C ASN A 258 -16.46 21.40 5.73
N GLY A 259 -15.33 20.71 5.51
CA GLY A 259 -14.67 20.62 4.21
C GLY A 259 -13.71 21.77 3.90
N VAL A 260 -13.35 22.60 4.89
CA VAL A 260 -12.31 23.63 4.79
C VAL A 260 -11.40 23.63 6.00
N ILE A 261 -10.11 23.87 5.80
CA ILE A 261 -9.14 24.10 6.87
C ILE A 261 -8.96 25.60 7.06
N THR A 262 -9.15 26.06 8.29
CA THR A 262 -9.06 27.46 8.71
C THR A 262 -7.79 27.74 9.52
N SER A 263 -7.46 29.02 9.71
CA SER A 263 -6.34 29.44 10.56
C SER A 263 -6.43 28.91 11.99
N ASN A 264 -7.65 28.77 12.53
CA ASN A 264 -7.85 28.29 13.90
C ASN A 264 -7.49 26.80 14.04
N GLU A 265 -7.83 25.99 13.04
CA GLU A 265 -7.49 24.56 13.03
C GLU A 265 -6.00 24.35 12.81
N MET A 266 -5.40 25.12 11.90
CA MET A 266 -3.94 25.13 11.72
C MET A 266 -3.22 25.53 13.02
N GLN A 267 -3.68 26.59 13.69
CA GLN A 267 -3.12 27.01 14.97
C GLN A 267 -3.27 25.91 16.03
N PHE A 268 -4.41 25.24 16.08
CA PHE A 268 -4.62 24.13 17.01
C PHE A 268 -3.59 23.01 16.82
N PHE A 269 -3.22 22.61 15.61
CA PHE A 269 -2.15 21.61 15.49
C PHE A 269 -0.75 22.21 15.76
N PHE A 270 -0.50 23.41 15.23
CA PHE A 270 0.81 24.05 15.32
C PHE A 270 1.23 24.42 16.74
N GLU A 271 0.30 24.75 17.65
CA GLU A 271 0.63 25.09 19.05
C GLU A 271 1.40 23.99 19.77
N GLU A 272 1.04 22.73 19.55
CA GLU A 272 1.78 21.61 20.13
C GLU A 272 3.14 21.46 19.47
N GLN A 273 3.21 21.69 18.16
CA GLN A 273 4.45 21.61 17.41
C GLN A 273 5.44 22.72 17.79
N LEU A 274 4.95 23.93 18.07
CA LEU A 274 5.75 25.04 18.57
C LEU A 274 6.43 24.69 19.90
N HIS A 275 5.68 24.10 20.84
CA HIS A 275 6.23 23.67 22.13
C HIS A 275 7.35 22.63 21.95
N ARG A 276 7.20 21.71 20.99
CA ARG A 276 8.23 20.72 20.68
C ARG A 276 9.47 21.33 20.04
N MET A 277 9.33 22.38 19.23
CA MET A 277 10.45 23.14 18.65
C MET A 277 11.26 23.89 19.72
N GLU A 278 10.58 24.48 20.71
CA GLU A 278 11.22 25.15 21.84
C GLU A 278 12.09 24.17 22.66
N CYS A 279 11.62 22.94 22.85
CA CYS A 279 12.35 21.88 23.55
C CYS A 279 13.65 21.45 22.84
N ILE A 280 13.75 21.62 21.52
CA ILE A 280 14.98 21.34 20.74
C ILE A 280 15.82 22.61 20.49
N THR A 281 15.60 23.67 21.27
CA THR A 281 16.35 24.95 21.25
C THR A 281 16.25 25.74 19.94
N GLN A 282 15.20 25.53 19.15
CA GLN A 282 14.94 26.34 17.97
C GLN A 282 14.22 27.64 18.36
N GLU A 283 14.51 28.73 17.62
CA GLU A 283 13.81 30.01 17.82
C GLU A 283 12.32 29.85 17.49
N ALA A 284 11.46 30.28 18.42
CA ALA A 284 10.02 30.20 18.25
C ALA A 284 9.56 31.13 17.12
N VAL A 285 8.94 30.57 16.09
CA VAL A 285 8.36 31.32 14.98
C VAL A 285 6.93 31.71 15.32
N LEU A 286 6.53 32.93 15.00
CA LEU A 286 5.15 33.37 15.18
C LEU A 286 4.21 32.61 14.25
N PHE A 287 3.06 32.18 14.78
CA PHE A 287 2.05 31.50 13.96
C PHE A 287 1.59 32.34 12.76
N SER A 288 1.58 33.68 12.87
CA SER A 288 1.26 34.56 11.74
C SER A 288 2.19 34.36 10.54
N ASP A 289 3.48 34.13 10.79
CA ASP A 289 4.48 33.96 9.75
C ASP A 289 4.34 32.57 9.11
N ILE A 290 4.10 31.55 9.93
CA ILE A 290 3.79 30.18 9.48
C ILE A 290 2.51 30.14 8.66
N LEU A 291 1.46 30.85 9.08
CA LEU A 291 0.22 30.95 8.34
C LEU A 291 0.46 31.57 6.96
N CYS A 292 1.19 32.69 6.88
CA CYS A 292 1.54 33.30 5.60
C CYS A 292 2.30 32.32 4.70
N GLN A 293 3.28 31.61 5.25
CA GLN A 293 4.04 30.58 4.52
C GLN A 293 3.12 29.48 3.98
N ILE A 294 2.18 28.97 4.79
CA ILE A 294 1.20 27.95 4.38
C ILE A 294 0.32 28.46 3.24
N ILE A 295 -0.22 29.68 3.36
CA ILE A 295 -1.05 30.28 2.31
C ILE A 295 -0.25 30.43 1.01
N ASP A 296 1.01 30.87 1.08
CA ASP A 296 1.89 30.99 -0.10
C ASP A 296 2.22 29.63 -0.73
N MET A 297 2.41 28.58 0.08
CA MET A 297 2.67 27.22 -0.40
C MET A 297 1.47 26.60 -1.14
N ILE A 298 0.26 26.89 -0.67
CA ILE A 298 -0.96 26.29 -1.23
C ILE A 298 -1.55 27.14 -2.36
N GLY A 299 -1.54 28.46 -2.22
CA GLY A 299 -2.23 29.38 -3.12
C GLY A 299 -3.74 29.12 -3.21
N PRO A 300 -4.47 29.10 -2.07
CA PRO A 300 -5.88 28.72 -2.07
C PRO A 300 -6.75 29.72 -2.85
N GLU A 301 -7.87 29.25 -3.42
CA GLU A 301 -8.82 30.11 -4.13
C GLU A 301 -9.39 31.21 -3.20
N LYS A 302 -9.55 30.90 -1.92
CA LYS A 302 -9.97 31.84 -0.87
C LYS A 302 -8.93 31.89 0.23
N GLU A 303 -8.35 33.06 0.45
CA GLU A 303 -7.20 33.27 1.34
C GLU A 303 -7.38 32.74 2.78
N ASN A 304 -8.62 32.69 3.29
CA ASN A 304 -8.91 32.25 4.66
C ASN A 304 -9.39 30.78 4.77
N CYS A 305 -9.46 30.03 3.67
CA CYS A 305 -10.01 28.68 3.67
C CYS A 305 -9.23 27.80 2.69
N ILE A 306 -8.56 26.77 3.21
CA ILE A 306 -7.90 25.76 2.38
C ILE A 306 -8.85 24.58 2.19
N THR A 307 -9.24 24.29 0.96
CA THR A 307 -10.02 23.10 0.62
C THR A 307 -9.11 21.92 0.28
N LEU A 308 -9.65 20.70 0.29
CA LEU A 308 -8.94 19.53 -0.24
C LEU A 308 -8.53 19.71 -1.71
N GLN A 309 -9.32 20.45 -2.50
CA GLN A 309 -8.99 20.71 -3.90
C GLN A 309 -7.76 21.62 -4.03
N ASP A 310 -7.63 22.62 -3.17
CA ASP A 310 -6.44 23.49 -3.12
C ASP A 310 -5.19 22.65 -2.80
N LEU A 311 -5.28 21.76 -1.79
CA LEU A 311 -4.19 20.86 -1.44
C LEU A 311 -3.82 19.90 -2.58
N LYS A 312 -4.79 19.34 -3.30
CA LYS A 312 -4.51 18.50 -4.48
C LYS A 312 -3.90 19.30 -5.64
N GLY A 313 -4.08 20.62 -5.67
CA GLY A 313 -3.51 21.51 -6.67
C GLY A 313 -2.05 21.91 -6.40
N SER A 314 -1.59 21.84 -5.15
CA SER A 314 -0.22 22.23 -4.78
C SER A 314 0.71 21.03 -4.58
N LYS A 315 1.94 21.16 -5.09
CA LYS A 315 3.02 20.18 -4.86
C LYS A 315 3.65 20.30 -3.47
N LEU A 316 3.32 21.34 -2.71
CA LEU A 316 3.88 21.62 -1.39
C LEU A 316 2.95 21.21 -0.25
N SER A 317 1.80 20.61 -0.55
CA SER A 317 0.77 20.23 0.43
C SER A 317 1.26 19.25 1.49
N ALA A 318 2.17 18.34 1.13
CA ALA A 318 2.82 17.44 2.09
C ALA A 318 3.52 18.21 3.22
N ASN A 319 4.17 19.34 2.89
CA ASN A 319 4.90 20.16 3.86
C ASN A 319 3.97 20.85 4.85
N VAL A 320 2.78 21.26 4.42
CA VAL A 320 1.78 21.84 5.33
C VAL A 320 1.48 20.89 6.49
N PHE A 321 1.23 19.61 6.18
CA PHE A 321 0.97 18.61 7.20
C PHE A 321 2.19 18.35 8.10
N ASN A 322 3.39 18.34 7.54
CA ASN A 322 4.61 18.19 8.34
C ASN A 322 4.79 19.38 9.31
N ILE A 323 4.60 20.61 8.85
CA ILE A 323 4.64 21.83 9.70
C ILE A 323 3.68 21.74 10.87
N LEU A 324 2.47 21.22 10.62
CA LEU A 324 1.43 21.18 11.64
C LEU A 324 1.66 20.10 12.70
N PHE A 325 2.22 18.94 12.34
CA PHE A 325 2.22 17.80 13.27
C PHE A 325 3.33 16.75 13.12
N ASN A 326 4.29 16.90 12.19
CA ASN A 326 5.47 16.02 12.12
C ASN A 326 6.76 16.83 12.26
N LEU A 327 7.35 16.82 13.46
CA LEU A 327 8.56 17.59 13.76
C LEU A 327 9.74 17.16 12.89
N ASN A 328 10.00 15.86 12.76
CA ASN A 328 11.20 15.38 12.07
C ASN A 328 11.21 15.77 10.59
N LYS A 329 10.06 15.61 9.91
CA LYS A 329 9.91 16.00 8.50
C LYS A 329 9.86 17.51 8.33
N PHE A 330 9.30 18.24 9.29
CA PHE A 330 9.35 19.70 9.27
C PHE A 330 10.79 20.22 9.39
N MET A 331 11.59 19.68 10.31
CA MET A 331 13.00 20.03 10.45
C MET A 331 13.82 19.68 9.20
N ALA A 332 13.56 18.53 8.59
CA ALA A 332 14.18 18.15 7.33
C ALA A 332 13.85 19.14 6.19
N PHE A 333 12.61 19.63 6.14
CA PHE A 333 12.18 20.63 5.18
C PHE A 333 12.88 21.98 5.38
N GLU A 334 12.98 22.46 6.63
CA GLU A 334 13.64 23.73 6.97
C GLU A 334 15.14 23.72 6.68
N THR A 335 15.81 22.58 6.93
CA THR A 335 17.25 22.44 6.68
C THR A 335 17.63 22.38 5.20
N ARG A 336 16.68 22.04 4.31
CA ARG A 336 16.85 21.98 2.84
C ARG A 336 18.14 21.28 2.41
N ASP A 337 18.38 20.08 2.94
CA ASP A 337 19.61 19.32 2.69
C ASP A 337 19.90 19.19 1.18
N PRO A 338 21.00 19.79 0.67
CA PRO A 338 21.35 19.72 -0.74
C PRO A 338 21.58 18.30 -1.26
N PHE A 339 21.96 17.35 -0.40
CA PHE A 339 22.16 15.96 -0.77
C PHE A 339 20.82 15.27 -1.06
N LEU A 340 19.84 15.40 -0.16
CA LEU A 340 18.49 14.84 -0.36
C LEU A 340 17.83 15.41 -1.62
N ILE A 341 17.95 16.73 -1.84
CA ILE A 341 17.42 17.40 -3.02
C ILE A 341 18.07 16.88 -4.32
N ARG A 342 19.35 16.50 -4.29
CA ARG A 342 20.03 15.89 -5.46
C ARG A 342 19.51 14.48 -5.72
N GLN A 343 19.39 13.67 -4.68
CA GLN A 343 18.88 12.30 -4.79
C GLN A 343 17.44 12.27 -5.34
N GLU A 344 16.59 13.20 -4.90
CA GLU A 344 15.23 13.35 -5.44
C GLU A 344 15.20 13.67 -6.94
N ARG A 345 16.21 14.40 -7.43
CA ARG A 345 16.33 14.77 -8.85
C ARG A 345 16.91 13.65 -9.71
N GLU A 346 17.69 12.74 -9.13
CA GLU A 346 18.28 11.61 -9.86
C GLU A 346 17.22 10.60 -10.30
N ASP A 347 16.24 10.32 -9.44
CA ASP A 347 15.16 9.37 -9.73
C ASP A 347 13.77 10.01 -9.68
N PRO A 348 13.41 10.92 -10.61
CA PRO A 348 12.18 11.71 -10.51
C PRO A 348 10.87 10.90 -10.59
N ASN A 349 10.97 9.62 -10.95
CA ASN A 349 9.81 8.72 -11.06
C ASN A 349 9.43 8.04 -9.73
N LEU A 350 10.30 8.09 -8.71
CA LEU A 350 10.02 7.53 -7.39
C LEU A 350 9.20 8.50 -6.55
N THR A 351 8.15 7.96 -5.92
CA THR A 351 7.33 8.66 -4.92
C THR A 351 8.10 8.85 -3.61
N GLU A 352 7.56 9.65 -2.69
CA GLU A 352 8.12 9.78 -1.35
C GLU A 352 8.13 8.42 -0.62
N TRP A 353 7.06 7.62 -0.79
CA TRP A 353 6.96 6.27 -0.24
C TRP A 353 8.07 5.36 -0.78
N ASP A 354 8.29 5.36 -2.10
CA ASP A 354 9.29 4.48 -2.70
C ASP A 354 10.70 4.81 -2.17
N ARG A 355 11.03 6.09 -2.02
CA ARG A 355 12.32 6.52 -1.44
C ARG A 355 12.44 6.19 0.04
N PHE A 356 11.36 6.31 0.80
CA PHE A 356 11.33 5.93 2.19
C PHE A 356 11.59 4.43 2.33
N ALA A 357 10.83 3.60 1.62
CA ALA A 357 10.94 2.16 1.66
C ALA A 357 12.33 1.68 1.22
N GLN A 358 12.89 2.24 0.14
CA GLN A 358 14.23 1.88 -0.32
C GLN A 358 15.31 2.20 0.74
N ARG A 359 15.24 3.36 1.39
CA ARG A 359 16.20 3.75 2.43
C ARG A 359 16.06 2.89 3.69
N GLU A 360 14.83 2.66 4.14
CA GLU A 360 14.59 1.84 5.33
C GLU A 360 14.93 0.38 5.10
N TYR A 361 14.64 -0.17 3.92
CA TYR A 361 15.04 -1.53 3.58
C TYR A 361 16.56 -1.68 3.61
N ALA A 362 17.29 -0.75 2.98
CA ALA A 362 18.75 -0.75 3.02
C ALA A 362 19.28 -0.66 4.47
N ARG A 363 18.67 0.18 5.32
CA ARG A 363 19.03 0.27 6.75
C ARG A 363 18.81 -1.06 7.49
N LEU A 364 17.62 -1.64 7.35
CA LEU A 364 17.24 -2.89 8.02
C LEU A 364 18.13 -4.06 7.58
N SER A 365 18.40 -4.18 6.28
CA SER A 365 19.30 -5.22 5.75
C SER A 365 20.73 -5.10 6.27
N MET A 366 21.24 -3.88 6.47
CA MET A 366 22.58 -3.67 7.03
C MET A 366 22.64 -3.99 8.54
N GLU A 367 21.56 -3.76 9.28
CA GLU A 367 21.49 -4.10 10.71
C GLU A 367 21.52 -5.62 10.91
N GLU A 368 20.80 -6.38 10.07
CA GLU A 368 20.82 -7.84 10.06
C GLU A 368 22.22 -8.41 9.78
N ASP A 369 22.92 -7.90 8.77
CA ASP A 369 24.28 -8.33 8.42
C ASP A 369 25.28 -8.12 9.58
N VAL A 370 25.13 -7.05 10.36
CA VAL A 370 26.01 -6.75 11.50
C VAL A 370 25.73 -7.69 12.67
N ASP A 371 24.46 -8.00 12.94
CA ASP A 371 24.07 -8.92 14.00
C ASP A 371 24.53 -10.36 13.69
N GLU A 372 24.46 -10.80 12.43
CA GLU A 372 25.00 -12.10 11.99
C GLU A 372 26.53 -12.20 12.15
N VAL A 373 27.27 -11.14 11.79
CA VAL A 373 28.74 -11.12 11.92
C VAL A 373 29.19 -11.08 13.39
N SER A 374 28.39 -10.46 14.27
CA SER A 374 28.70 -10.38 15.70
C SER A 374 28.52 -11.71 16.44
N ASN A 375 27.63 -12.59 15.95
CA ASN A 375 27.29 -13.87 16.55
C ASN A 375 28.09 -15.08 16.00
N GLY A 376 29.15 -14.84 15.22
CA GLY A 376 29.99 -15.89 14.64
C GLY A 376 30.87 -16.66 15.65
N SER A 377 30.32 -17.64 16.37
CA SER A 377 31.07 -18.82 16.82
C SER A 377 30.28 -20.10 16.51
N ALA A 378 30.95 -21.04 15.84
CA ALA A 378 30.37 -22.16 15.12
C ALA A 378 29.64 -23.22 15.97
N ASP A 379 28.66 -23.84 15.31
CA ASP A 379 27.96 -25.11 15.57
C ASP A 379 26.54 -25.03 16.16
N VAL A 380 25.59 -24.44 15.40
CA VAL A 380 24.15 -24.81 15.45
C VAL A 380 23.52 -24.55 14.07
N TRP A 381 23.63 -25.50 13.13
CA TRP A 381 22.94 -25.42 11.82
C TRP A 381 21.97 -26.59 11.59
N ASP A 382 21.41 -27.16 12.66
CA ASP A 382 20.37 -28.19 12.57
C ASP A 382 19.22 -27.86 13.56
N GLU A 383 18.52 -26.74 13.36
CA GLU A 383 17.13 -26.56 13.80
C GLU A 383 16.51 -25.33 13.09
N PRO A 384 15.20 -25.37 12.73
CA PRO A 384 14.56 -24.27 12.01
C PRO A 384 14.43 -23.05 12.93
N LEU A 385 14.97 -21.91 12.50
CA LEU A 385 14.90 -20.64 13.20
C LEU A 385 13.43 -20.21 13.35
N GLU A 386 12.90 -20.36 14.58
CA GLU A 386 11.71 -19.65 15.03
C GLU A 386 12.00 -18.14 15.13
N PRO A 387 11.07 -17.26 14.72
CA PRO A 387 11.21 -15.82 14.92
C PRO A 387 11.25 -15.49 16.43
N PRO A 388 12.00 -14.46 16.85
CA PRO A 388 12.20 -14.17 18.27
C PRO A 388 10.87 -13.77 18.92
N PHE A 389 10.57 -14.44 20.02
CA PHE A 389 9.31 -14.44 20.78
C PHE A 389 8.72 -13.08 21.15
#